data_AF-A0A1Q7VSZ6-F1
#
_entry.id   AF-A0A1Q7VSZ6-F1
#
_cell.length_a   1.000
_cell.length_b   1.000
_cell.length_c   1.000
_cell.angle_alpha   90.00
_cell.angle_beta   90.00
_cell.angle_gamma   90.00
#
_symmetry.space_group_name_H-M   'P 1'
#
loop_
_entity.id
_entity.type
_entity.pdbx_description
1 polymer ?
#
loop_
_entity_poly.entity_id
_entity_poly.type
_entity_poly.pdbx_seq_one_letter_code
_entity_poly.pdbx_strand_id
1 'polypeptide(L)'
;MMYVRSGQTAQVNNVADGTYEVFFTRGTDWDSGSKAFTRDCKSAKFGETIDLKSTSRQYTVETLTLGVPLSSGNGIPSTDTDEDSLPT
;
A
#
# COMPACT_ATOMS: atom_id res chain seq x y z
N MET A 1 -5.17 -7.87 -3.02
CA MET A 1 -5.53 -7.12 -1.78
C MET A 1 -5.02 -7.86 -0.57
N MET A 2 -4.48 -7.15 0.41
CA MET A 2 -4.02 -7.69 1.68
C MET A 2 -4.47 -6.77 2.82
N TYR A 3 -4.62 -7.32 4.01
CA TYR A 3 -4.93 -6.57 5.22
C TYR A 3 -3.71 -6.51 6.13
N VAL A 4 -3.41 -5.32 6.64
CA VAL A 4 -2.29 -5.09 7.56
C VAL A 4 -2.85 -4.42 8.81
N ARG A 5 -2.62 -5.03 9.99
CA ARG A 5 -2.97 -4.41 11.27
C ARG A 5 -1.95 -3.33 11.62
N SER A 6 -2.42 -2.29 12.31
CA SER A 6 -1.52 -1.24 12.80
C SER A 6 -0.38 -1.83 13.64
N GLY A 7 0.85 -1.37 13.38
CA GLY A 7 2.06 -1.88 14.01
C GLY A 7 2.56 -3.24 13.49
N GLN A 8 1.86 -3.86 12.53
CA GLN A 8 2.31 -5.10 11.91
C GLN A 8 2.91 -4.86 10.53
N THR A 9 3.76 -5.81 10.12
CA THR A 9 4.34 -5.89 8.78
C THR A 9 3.76 -7.09 8.07
N ALA A 10 3.49 -6.94 6.79
CA ALA A 10 3.08 -8.04 5.93
C ALA A 10 3.89 -7.99 4.63
N GLN A 11 4.10 -9.16 4.02
CA GLN A 11 4.93 -9.32 2.83
C GLN A 11 4.12 -9.96 1.71
N VAL A 12 4.28 -9.42 0.51
CA VAL A 12 3.79 -10.02 -0.73
C VAL A 12 5.00 -10.52 -1.51
N ASN A 13 4.96 -11.79 -1.90
CA ASN A 13 6.00 -12.44 -2.69
C ASN A 13 5.47 -12.77 -4.08
N ASN A 14 6.37 -13.06 -5.03
CA ASN A 14 6.04 -13.41 -6.41
C ASN A 14 5.25 -12.32 -7.16
N VAL A 15 5.59 -11.05 -6.91
CA VAL A 15 5.13 -9.93 -7.75
C VAL A 15 5.94 -9.97 -9.04
N ALA A 16 5.27 -9.83 -10.19
CA ALA A 16 5.95 -9.79 -11.48
C ALA A 16 6.87 -8.55 -11.58
N ASP A 17 7.82 -8.59 -12.51
CA ASP A 17 8.62 -7.41 -12.84
C ASP A 17 7.71 -6.34 -13.48
N GLY A 18 7.90 -5.09 -13.10
CA GLY A 18 7.11 -3.97 -13.61
C GLY A 18 7.15 -2.73 -12.74
N THR A 19 6.50 -1.68 -13.25
CA THR A 19 6.30 -0.42 -12.53
C THR A 19 4.90 -0.39 -11.93
N TYR A 20 4.83 -0.15 -10.62
CA TYR A 20 3.61 -0.28 -9.83
C TYR A 20 3.24 1.04 -9.17
N GLU A 21 1.95 1.35 -9.21
CA GLU A 21 1.32 2.32 -8.32
C GLU A 21 0.73 1.57 -7.13
N VAL A 22 0.98 2.06 -5.91
CA VAL A 22 0.46 1.42 -4.70
C VAL A 22 -0.56 2.31 -4.02
N PHE A 23 -1.71 1.70 -3.75
CA PHE A 23 -2.84 2.31 -3.07
C PHE A 23 -3.12 1.55 -1.78
N PHE A 24 -3.58 2.25 -0.75
CA PHE A 24 -4.05 1.63 0.48
C PHE A 24 -5.21 2.41 1.07
N THR A 25 -6.12 1.68 1.70
CA THR A 25 -7.19 2.23 2.52
C THR A 25 -6.84 2.01 3.98
N ARG A 26 -7.02 3.04 4.81
CA ARG A 26 -6.95 2.95 6.27
C ARG A 26 -8.31 3.28 6.86
N GLY A 27 -8.61 2.70 8.01
CA GLY A 27 -9.85 2.95 8.73
C GLY A 27 -9.92 2.13 10.00
N THR A 28 -11.09 2.10 10.61
CA THR A 28 -11.40 1.25 11.76
C THR A 28 -12.55 0.30 11.42
N ASP A 29 -12.76 -0.70 12.29
CA ASP A 29 -13.83 -1.69 12.13
C ASP A 29 -13.74 -2.46 10.79
N TRP A 30 -12.70 -3.28 10.68
CA TRP A 30 -12.48 -4.14 9.51
C TRP A 30 -13.56 -5.23 9.43
N ASP A 31 -14.34 -5.21 8.36
CA ASP A 31 -15.25 -6.30 8.00
C ASP A 31 -14.56 -7.28 7.04
N SER A 32 -14.29 -8.49 7.53
CA SER A 32 -13.67 -9.55 6.74
C SER A 32 -14.55 -10.05 5.59
N GLY A 33 -15.88 -9.89 5.69
CA GLY A 33 -16.83 -10.33 4.66
C GLY A 33 -16.77 -9.45 3.42
N SER A 34 -16.87 -8.12 3.61
CA SER A 34 -16.72 -7.15 2.51
C SER A 34 -15.27 -6.80 2.17
N LYS A 35 -14.31 -7.21 2.99
CA LYS A 35 -12.88 -6.84 2.88
C LYS A 35 -12.68 -5.32 2.87
N ALA A 36 -13.45 -4.61 3.70
CA ALA A 36 -13.41 -3.17 3.80
C ALA A 36 -13.40 -2.71 5.26
N PHE A 37 -12.93 -1.49 5.50
CA PHE A 37 -13.22 -0.78 6.74
C PHE A 37 -14.64 -0.22 6.66
N THR A 38 -15.37 -0.24 7.78
CA THR A 38 -16.74 0.29 7.83
C THR A 38 -16.80 1.68 8.48
N ARG A 39 -15.68 2.16 9.05
CA ARG A 39 -15.56 3.47 9.72
C ARG A 39 -14.24 4.16 9.42
N ASP A 40 -14.29 5.50 9.35
CA ASP A 40 -13.14 6.39 9.16
C ASP A 40 -12.26 6.02 7.95
N CYS A 41 -12.90 5.56 6.88
CA CYS A 41 -12.23 5.10 5.66
C CYS A 41 -11.55 6.27 4.96
N LYS A 42 -10.25 6.14 4.74
CA LYS A 42 -9.44 7.05 3.93
C LYS A 42 -8.51 6.26 3.05
N SER A 43 -8.65 6.43 1.75
CA SER A 43 -7.71 5.92 0.78
C SER A 43 -6.61 6.91 0.47
N ALA A 44 -5.45 6.35 0.16
CA ALA A 44 -4.26 7.10 -0.19
C ALA A 44 -3.45 6.33 -1.23
N LYS A 45 -2.69 7.08 -2.01
CA LYS A 45 -1.74 6.59 -3.00
C LYS A 45 -0.33 7.02 -2.61
N PHE A 46 0.64 6.14 -2.75
CA PHE A 46 2.06 6.53 -2.64
C PHE A 46 2.46 7.45 -3.80
N GLY A 47 3.17 8.53 -3.50
CA GLY A 47 3.52 9.57 -4.48
C GLY A 47 4.57 9.13 -5.50
N GLU A 48 5.26 8.02 -5.24
CA GLU A 48 6.27 7.45 -6.13
C GLU A 48 5.83 6.07 -6.62
N THR A 49 6.12 5.78 -7.88
CA THR A 49 5.98 4.44 -8.43
C THR A 49 7.11 3.53 -7.97
N ILE A 50 6.80 2.26 -7.79
CA ILE A 50 7.78 1.23 -7.44
C ILE A 50 8.19 0.47 -8.69
N ASP A 51 9.48 0.33 -8.95
CA ASP A 51 10.00 -0.46 -10.07
C ASP A 51 10.59 -1.78 -9.54
N LEU A 52 9.86 -2.88 -9.72
CA LEU A 52 10.29 -4.21 -9.32
C LEU A 52 10.96 -4.89 -10.51
N LYS A 53 12.18 -5.39 -10.28
CA LYS A 53 12.96 -6.14 -11.27
C LYS A 53 13.55 -7.37 -10.63
N SER A 54 13.66 -8.43 -11.42
CA SER A 54 14.32 -9.66 -11.04
C SER A 54 15.25 -10.15 -12.14
N THR A 55 16.28 -10.88 -11.72
CA THR A 55 17.19 -11.62 -12.57
C THR A 55 17.27 -13.05 -12.05
N SER A 56 18.09 -13.90 -12.67
CA SER A 56 18.30 -15.26 -12.17
C SER A 56 18.93 -15.34 -10.77
N ARG A 57 19.44 -14.23 -10.22
CA ARG A 57 20.17 -14.21 -8.92
C ARG A 57 19.79 -13.07 -7.98
N GLN A 58 19.04 -12.08 -8.45
CA GLN A 58 18.77 -10.85 -7.70
C GLN A 58 17.33 -10.41 -7.96
N TYR A 59 16.75 -9.71 -6.99
CA TYR A 59 15.43 -9.10 -7.12
C TYR A 59 15.34 -7.86 -6.25
N THR A 60 14.46 -6.93 -6.62
CA THR A 60 14.15 -5.73 -5.83
C THR A 60 13.22 -6.08 -4.67
N VAL A 61 13.48 -5.49 -3.50
CA VAL A 61 12.56 -5.51 -2.35
C VAL A 61 12.30 -4.08 -1.93
N GLU A 62 11.04 -3.65 -1.99
CA GLU A 62 10.63 -2.35 -1.48
C GLU A 62 9.85 -2.49 -0.18
N THR A 63 10.10 -1.56 0.74
CA THR A 63 9.38 -1.49 2.03
C THR A 63 8.54 -0.22 2.07
N LEU A 64 7.23 -0.40 2.25
CA LEU A 64 6.26 0.68 2.32
C LEU A 64 5.70 0.80 3.73
N THR A 65 5.78 2.00 4.29
CA THR A 65 5.20 2.30 5.61
C THR A 65 3.85 2.99 5.40
N LEU A 66 2.77 2.34 5.86
CA LEU A 66 1.41 2.85 5.67
C LEU A 66 1.10 4.02 6.63
N GLY A 67 0.43 5.05 6.12
CA GLY A 67 -0.07 6.16 6.94
C GLY A 67 0.98 7.20 7.35
N VAL A 68 2.14 7.20 6.70
CA VAL A 68 3.19 8.20 6.90
C VAL A 68 2.82 9.49 6.13
N PRO A 69 2.65 10.64 6.80
CA PRO A 69 2.42 11.90 6.11
C PRO A 69 3.67 12.36 5.35
N LEU A 70 3.46 13.10 4.25
CA LEU A 70 4.49 13.73 3.39
C LEU A 70 5.63 14.43 4.13
N SER A 71 5.37 14.90 5.35
CA SER A 71 6.29 15.68 6.18
C SER A 71 7.26 14.86 7.05
N SER A 72 7.16 13.53 7.10
CA SER A 72 7.84 12.75 8.16
C SER A 72 9.32 12.42 7.92
N GLY A 73 9.86 12.68 6.71
CA GLY A 73 11.25 12.38 6.37
C GLY A 73 11.62 10.88 6.33
N ASN A 74 10.68 9.97 6.64
CA ASN A 74 10.88 8.53 6.64
C ASN A 74 9.77 7.83 5.83
N GLY A 75 10.14 7.07 4.81
CA GLY A 75 9.23 6.31 3.95
C GLY A 75 8.75 7.08 2.71
N ILE A 76 8.23 6.34 1.73
CA ILE A 76 7.61 6.94 0.54
C ILE A 76 6.34 7.67 0.98
N PRO A 77 6.18 8.95 0.66
CA PRO A 77 5.02 9.69 1.10
C PRO A 77 3.77 9.25 0.36
N SER A 78 2.61 9.43 0.99
CA SER A 78 1.30 9.17 0.37
C SER A 78 0.36 10.37 0.45
N THR A 79 -0.50 10.53 -0.54
CA THR A 79 -1.56 11.53 -0.59
C THR A 79 -2.92 10.87 -0.48
N ASP A 80 -3.81 11.44 0.33
CA ASP A 80 -5.22 11.01 0.37
C ASP A 80 -5.83 11.13 -1.04
N THR A 81 -6.69 10.19 -1.42
CA THR A 81 -7.26 10.04 -2.77
C THR A 81 -8.70 9.54 -2.65
N ASP A 82 -9.55 9.93 -3.59
CA ASP A 82 -10.96 9.51 -3.60
C ASP A 82 -11.07 7.98 -3.82
N GLU A 83 -11.88 7.32 -2.99
CA GLU A 83 -12.08 5.86 -3.03
C GLU A 83 -12.54 5.36 -4.42
N ASP A 84 -13.34 6.15 -5.14
CA ASP A 84 -13.87 5.81 -6.47
C ASP A 84 -12.80 5.86 -7.58
N SER A 85 -11.62 6.42 -7.29
CA SER A 85 -10.50 6.44 -8.24
C SER A 85 -9.57 5.24 -8.09
N LEU A 86 -9.86 4.31 -7.17
CA LEU A 86 -9.09 3.09 -6.99
C LEU A 86 -9.38 2.08 -8.11
N PRO A 87 -8.35 1.33 -8.56
CA PRO A 87 -8.56 0.25 -9.52
C PRO A 87 -9.46 -0.85 -8.93
N THR A 88 -10.37 -1.40 -9.75
CA THR A 88 -11.35 -2.44 -9.38
C THR A 88 -10.92 -3.85 -9.77
#